data_AF-A0A950NMU1-F1
#
_entry.id   AF-A0A950NMU1-F1
#
_cell.length_a   1.000
_cell.length_b   1.000
_cell.length_c   1.000
_cell.angle_alpha   90.00
_cell.angle_beta   90.00
_cell.angle_gamma   90.00
#
_symmetry.space_group_name_H-M   'P 1'
#
loop_
_entity.id
_entity.type
_entity.pdbx_description
1 polymer ?
#
loop_
_entity_poly.entity_id
_entity_poly.type
_entity_poly.pdbx_seq_one_letter_code
_entity_poly.pdbx_strand_id
1 'polypeptide(L)'
;MIVVVGFLVFGVVLAIAAALVVREAHRMSDDPPPAIFDPDEAFEWVVQHVPDEVAATLTPDDVRRILDFQLEYFQRRGVSGNGNSPHPPGPVVVGGSETVDYILERAASTGEAYLPEQIHAVIETQLTYLRAIGAVGPEAPPQPGESEGDA
;
A
#
# COMPACT_ATOMS: atom_id res chain seq x y z
N MET A 1 -44.36 17.11 39.07
CA MET A 1 -42.99 16.68 39.43
C MET A 1 -42.59 15.40 38.72
N ILE A 2 -43.34 14.30 38.85
CA ILE A 2 -43.06 13.01 38.18
C ILE A 2 -42.93 13.12 36.65
N VAL A 3 -43.83 13.86 35.99
CA VAL A 3 -43.78 14.05 34.52
C VAL A 3 -42.50 14.79 34.08
N VAL A 4 -42.11 15.82 34.84
CA VAL A 4 -40.89 16.60 34.58
C VAL A 4 -39.64 15.72 34.75
N VAL A 5 -39.61 14.88 35.80
CA VAL A 5 -38.52 13.92 36.03
C VAL A 5 -38.45 12.89 34.91
N GLY A 6 -39.59 12.40 34.41
CA GLY A 6 -39.65 11.45 33.29
C GLY A 6 -39.05 12.01 32.00
N PHE A 7 -39.40 13.25 31.64
CA PHE A 7 -38.83 13.92 30.47
C PHE A 7 -37.32 14.16 30.61
N LEU A 8 -36.85 14.49 31.82
CA LEU A 8 -35.44 14.72 32.07
C LEU A 8 -34.63 13.42 31.90
N VAL A 9 -35.10 12.31 32.48
CA VAL A 9 -34.46 11.00 32.31
C VAL A 9 -34.45 10.57 30.84
N PHE A 10 -35.56 10.74 30.13
CA PHE A 10 -35.65 10.41 28.71
C PHE A 10 -34.66 11.25 27.87
N GLY A 11 -34.57 12.55 28.14
CA GLY A 11 -33.61 13.44 27.47
C GLY A 11 -32.16 13.03 27.73
N VAL A 12 -31.82 12.64 28.95
CA VAL A 12 -30.47 12.15 29.30
C VAL A 12 -30.14 10.85 28.56
N VAL A 13 -31.09 9.91 28.50
CA VAL A 13 -30.90 8.65 27.75
C VAL A 13 -30.66 8.92 26.26
N LEU A 14 -31.46 9.79 25.65
CA LEU A 14 -31.29 10.17 24.25
C LEU A 14 -29.95 10.88 24.00
N ALA A 15 -29.53 11.76 24.92
CA ALA A 15 -28.25 12.47 24.80
C ALA A 15 -27.06 11.50 24.87
N ILE A 16 -27.10 10.51 25.78
CA ILE A 16 -26.06 9.48 25.88
C ILE A 16 -26.04 8.61 24.62
N ALA A 17 -27.20 8.17 24.14
CA ALA A 17 -27.30 7.38 22.91
C ALA A 17 -26.75 8.15 21.70
N ALA A 18 -27.13 9.42 21.55
CA ALA A 18 -26.62 10.29 20.49
C ALA A 18 -25.10 10.48 20.59
N ALA A 19 -24.56 10.69 21.79
CA ALA A 19 -23.12 10.82 22.01
C ALA A 19 -22.35 9.55 21.63
N LEU A 20 -22.88 8.36 21.94
CA LEU A 20 -22.28 7.09 21.54
C LEU A 20 -22.30 6.89 20.03
N VAL A 21 -23.42 7.20 19.37
CA VAL A 21 -23.54 7.11 17.91
C VAL A 21 -22.60 8.10 17.23
N VAL A 22 -22.52 9.35 17.69
CA VAL A 22 -21.63 10.37 17.13
C VAL A 22 -20.16 9.99 17.32
N ARG A 23 -19.81 9.46 18.51
CA ARG A 23 -18.46 8.98 18.78
C ARG A 23 -18.06 7.84 17.86
N GLU A 24 -18.95 6.87 17.63
CA GLU A 24 -18.66 5.74 16.75
C GLU A 24 -18.73 6.14 15.26
N ALA A 25 -19.63 7.05 14.88
CA ALA A 25 -19.70 7.60 13.54
C ALA A 25 -18.45 8.40 13.17
N HIS A 26 -17.89 9.19 14.10
CA HIS A 26 -16.60 9.84 13.89
C HIS A 26 -15.48 8.82 13.71
N ARG A 27 -15.45 7.76 14.52
CA ARG A 27 -14.47 6.68 14.37
C ARG A 27 -14.54 5.98 13.00
N MET A 28 -15.75 5.78 12.46
CA MET A 28 -15.94 5.17 11.14
C MET A 28 -15.73 6.18 9.99
N SER A 29 -15.89 7.48 10.24
CA SER A 29 -15.58 8.52 9.25
C SER A 29 -14.08 8.72 9.07
N ASP A 30 -13.29 8.27 10.06
CA ASP A 30 -11.83 8.22 10.02
C ASP A 30 -11.29 6.97 9.28
N ASP A 31 -12.14 6.10 8.71
CA ASP A 31 -11.71 5.14 7.69
C ASP A 31 -11.81 5.84 6.32
N PRO A 32 -10.69 6.32 5.73
CA PRO A 32 -10.68 6.78 4.36
C PRO A 32 -11.38 5.79 3.43
N PRO A 33 -12.03 6.27 2.35
CA PRO A 33 -12.46 5.39 1.28
C PRO A 33 -11.32 4.43 0.91
N PRO A 34 -11.59 3.13 0.70
CA PRO A 34 -10.54 2.16 0.42
C PRO A 34 -9.69 2.68 -0.74
N ALA A 35 -8.38 2.80 -0.52
CA ALA A 35 -7.44 3.28 -1.52
C ALA A 35 -7.50 2.32 -2.72
N ILE A 36 -8.04 2.78 -3.84
CA ILE A 36 -8.12 1.99 -5.06
C ILE A 36 -6.78 2.19 -5.78
N PHE A 37 -6.01 1.10 -5.90
CA PHE A 37 -4.81 1.11 -6.69
C PHE A 37 -5.14 1.18 -8.18
N ASP A 38 -4.71 2.24 -8.85
CA ASP A 38 -4.73 2.38 -10.31
C ASP A 38 -3.29 2.20 -10.87
N PRO A 39 -3.05 1.17 -11.72
CA PRO A 39 -1.74 0.93 -12.33
C PRO A 39 -1.26 2.08 -13.23
N ASP A 40 -2.18 2.77 -13.92
CA ASP A 40 -1.82 3.85 -14.84
C ASP A 40 -1.42 5.10 -14.08
N GLU A 41 -2.12 5.43 -13.00
CA GLU A 41 -1.75 6.52 -12.09
C GLU A 41 -0.43 6.23 -11.37
N ALA A 42 -0.18 4.97 -10.96
CA ALA A 42 1.09 4.57 -10.40
C ALA A 42 2.25 4.76 -11.39
N PHE A 43 2.04 4.39 -12.65
CA PHE A 43 3.02 4.60 -13.73
C PHE A 43 3.32 6.10 -13.92
N GLU A 44 2.28 6.93 -14.06
CA GLU A 44 2.44 8.38 -14.23
C GLU A 44 3.19 9.00 -13.05
N TRP A 45 2.85 8.60 -11.83
CA TRP A 45 3.52 9.05 -10.62
C TRP A 45 5.00 8.69 -10.64
N VAL A 46 5.36 7.44 -10.96
CA VAL A 46 6.75 7.00 -10.97
C VAL A 46 7.56 7.74 -12.02
N VAL A 47 7.03 7.89 -13.24
CA VAL A 47 7.72 8.64 -14.30
C VAL A 47 7.98 10.10 -13.90
N GLN A 48 7.10 10.70 -13.10
CA GLN A 48 7.25 12.08 -12.62
C GLN A 48 8.21 12.24 -11.43
N HIS A 49 8.37 11.21 -10.60
CA HIS A 49 9.02 11.34 -9.28
C HIS A 49 10.26 10.44 -9.10
N VAL A 50 10.58 9.57 -10.07
CA VAL A 50 11.78 8.72 -9.99
C VAL A 50 13.04 9.60 -10.00
N PRO A 51 14.11 9.24 -9.25
CA PRO A 51 15.35 10.01 -9.23
C PRO A 51 15.93 10.26 -10.62
N ASP A 52 16.46 11.47 -10.85
CA ASP A 52 16.99 11.91 -12.15
C ASP A 52 18.04 10.96 -12.73
N GLU A 53 18.88 10.38 -11.87
CA GLU A 53 19.91 9.40 -12.25
C GLU A 53 19.32 8.13 -12.86
N VAL A 54 18.16 7.67 -12.38
CA VAL A 54 17.44 6.52 -12.91
C VAL A 54 16.61 6.93 -14.13
N ALA A 55 15.95 8.10 -14.08
CA ALA A 55 15.20 8.66 -15.21
C ALA A 55 16.07 8.83 -16.46
N ALA A 56 17.36 9.13 -16.30
CA ALA A 56 18.32 9.25 -17.39
C ALA A 56 18.69 7.90 -18.05
N THR A 57 18.37 6.77 -17.40
CA THR A 57 18.79 5.42 -17.82
C THR A 57 17.63 4.51 -18.23
N LEU A 58 16.42 4.78 -17.76
CA LEU A 58 15.22 4.02 -18.08
C LEU A 58 14.32 4.79 -19.04
N THR A 59 13.73 4.08 -19.99
CA THR A 59 12.62 4.63 -20.78
C THR A 59 11.29 4.49 -20.01
N PRO A 60 10.25 5.26 -20.36
CA PRO A 60 8.92 5.05 -19.80
C PRO A 60 8.39 3.63 -19.99
N ASP A 61 8.71 2.98 -21.12
CA ASP A 61 8.30 1.59 -21.36
C ASP A 61 9.00 0.62 -20.39
N ASP A 62 10.24 0.91 -20.00
CA ASP A 62 10.96 0.12 -19.01
C ASP A 62 10.33 0.26 -17.62
N VAL A 63 9.94 1.48 -17.24
CA VAL A 63 9.22 1.73 -15.99
C VAL A 63 7.90 0.95 -15.97
N ARG A 64 7.10 1.02 -17.04
CA ARG A 64 5.83 0.26 -17.12
C ARG A 64 6.08 -1.24 -17.02
N ARG A 65 7.11 -1.75 -17.71
CA ARG A 65 7.48 -3.17 -17.65
C ARG A 65 7.89 -3.62 -16.25
N ILE A 66 8.65 -2.82 -15.52
CA ILE A 66 9.05 -3.12 -14.12
C ILE A 66 7.81 -3.20 -13.23
N LEU A 67 6.88 -2.24 -13.35
CA LEU A 67 5.63 -2.22 -12.57
C LEU A 67 4.73 -3.42 -12.91
N ASP A 68 4.65 -3.81 -14.18
CA ASP A 68 3.90 -4.99 -14.62
C ASP A 68 4.48 -6.29 -14.04
N PHE A 69 5.81 -6.44 -14.00
CA PHE A 69 6.46 -7.60 -13.38
C PHE A 69 6.22 -7.65 -11.87
N GLN A 70 6.19 -6.51 -11.20
CA GLN A 70 5.84 -6.43 -9.78
C GLN A 70 4.39 -6.87 -9.54
N LEU A 71 3.44 -6.44 -10.38
CA LEU A 71 2.05 -6.89 -10.30
C LEU A 71 1.94 -8.39 -10.58
N GLU A 72 2.71 -8.93 -11.53
CA GLU A 72 2.79 -10.37 -11.78
C GLU A 72 3.29 -11.12 -10.54
N TYR A 73 4.33 -10.63 -9.86
CA TYR A 73 4.82 -11.19 -8.60
C TYR A 73 3.72 -11.23 -7.53
N PHE A 74 2.99 -10.13 -7.37
CA PHE A 74 1.88 -10.03 -6.41
C PHE A 74 0.71 -10.97 -6.74
N GLN A 75 0.40 -11.16 -8.01
CA GLN A 75 -0.58 -12.15 -8.44
C GLN A 75 -0.14 -13.57 -8.08
N ARG A 76 1.13 -13.91 -8.33
CA ARG A 76 1.68 -15.24 -7.98
C ARG A 76 1.71 -15.51 -6.47
N ARG A 77 1.96 -14.48 -5.65
CA ARG A 77 1.95 -14.58 -4.18
C ARG A 77 0.54 -14.55 -3.58
N GLY A 78 -0.50 -14.39 -4.40
CA GLY A 78 -1.89 -14.38 -3.94
C GLY A 78 -2.30 -13.10 -3.22
N VAL A 79 -1.54 -12.00 -3.39
CA VAL A 79 -1.78 -10.72 -2.70
C VAL A 79 -2.57 -9.73 -3.56
N SER A 80 -2.72 -10.03 -4.86
CA SER A 80 -3.59 -9.34 -5.82
C SER A 80 -5.07 -9.74 -5.64
N GLY A 81 -5.65 -9.47 -4.47
CA GLY A 81 -7.11 -9.50 -4.31
C GLY A 81 -7.68 -8.14 -4.68
N ASN A 82 -8.46 -8.01 -5.76
CA ASN A 82 -9.23 -6.80 -6.10
C ASN A 82 -10.35 -6.54 -5.07
N GLY A 83 -9.99 -6.32 -3.80
CA GLY A 83 -10.92 -6.16 -2.68
C GLY A 83 -11.69 -7.44 -2.26
N ASN A 84 -11.51 -8.57 -2.95
CA ASN A 84 -12.28 -9.81 -2.75
C ASN A 84 -11.56 -10.90 -1.96
N SER A 85 -10.38 -10.64 -1.40
CA SER A 85 -9.70 -11.57 -0.48
C SER A 85 -9.98 -11.14 0.96
N PRO A 86 -10.90 -11.80 1.69
CA PRO A 86 -11.28 -11.39 3.05
C PRO A 86 -10.15 -11.55 4.08
N HIS A 87 -9.06 -12.23 3.69
CA HIS A 87 -7.93 -12.51 4.54
C HIS A 87 -6.68 -12.78 3.67
N PRO A 88 -5.80 -11.80 3.42
CA PRO A 88 -4.47 -12.14 2.92
C PRO A 88 -3.80 -13.08 3.95
N PRO A 89 -3.03 -14.11 3.53
CA PRO A 89 -2.45 -15.12 4.42
C PRO A 89 -1.40 -14.59 5.41
N GLY A 90 -1.22 -13.28 5.51
CA GLY A 90 -0.30 -12.58 6.38
C GLY A 90 -0.10 -11.13 5.92
N PRO A 91 0.69 -10.32 6.65
CA PRO A 91 1.13 -9.01 6.17
C PRO A 91 1.95 -9.17 4.88
N VAL A 92 1.57 -8.42 3.85
CA VAL A 92 2.26 -8.41 2.55
C VAL A 92 3.29 -7.30 2.59
N VAL A 93 4.57 -7.66 2.49
CA VAL A 93 5.66 -6.68 2.40
C VAL A 93 5.86 -6.31 0.93
N VAL A 94 5.56 -5.05 0.60
CA VAL A 94 5.80 -4.47 -0.73
C VAL A 94 7.24 -3.97 -0.77
N GLY A 95 7.99 -4.31 -1.84
CA GLY A 95 9.37 -3.86 -2.03
C GLY A 95 10.43 -4.65 -1.27
N GLY A 96 10.10 -5.85 -0.78
CA GLY A 96 11.11 -6.78 -0.23
C GLY A 96 12.10 -7.25 -1.31
N SER A 97 13.28 -7.71 -0.88
CA SER A 97 14.35 -8.25 -1.74
C SER A 97 13.85 -9.32 -2.72
N GLU A 98 12.95 -10.21 -2.27
CA GLU A 98 12.32 -11.23 -3.13
C GLU A 98 11.60 -10.65 -4.35
N THR A 99 11.02 -9.45 -4.24
CA THR A 99 10.32 -8.79 -5.35
C THR A 99 11.32 -8.31 -6.40
N VAL A 100 12.44 -7.76 -5.97
CA VAL A 100 13.51 -7.25 -6.85
C VAL A 100 14.18 -8.42 -7.58
N ASP A 101 14.51 -9.49 -6.85
CA ASP A 101 15.08 -10.72 -7.43
C ASP A 101 14.17 -11.31 -8.52
N TYR A 102 12.86 -11.35 -8.23
CA TYR A 102 11.87 -11.80 -9.21
C TYR A 102 11.85 -10.93 -10.47
N ILE A 103 11.85 -9.60 -10.31
CA ILE A 103 11.81 -8.66 -11.45
C ILE A 103 13.08 -8.79 -12.30
N LEU A 104 14.25 -8.96 -11.68
CA LEU A 104 15.52 -9.19 -12.37
C LEU A 104 15.47 -10.48 -13.22
N GLU A 105 15.07 -11.60 -12.60
CA GLU A 105 14.93 -12.88 -13.31
C GLU A 105 13.90 -12.77 -14.45
N ARG A 106 12.79 -12.09 -14.19
CA ARG A 106 11.70 -11.93 -15.15
C ARG A 106 12.12 -11.06 -16.33
N ALA A 107 12.80 -9.93 -16.09
CA ALA A 107 13.34 -9.06 -17.12
C ALA A 107 14.33 -9.82 -18.01
N ALA A 108 15.26 -10.56 -17.40
CA ALA A 108 16.23 -11.39 -18.12
C ALA A 108 15.55 -12.43 -19.01
N SER A 109 14.44 -13.04 -18.55
CA SER A 109 13.64 -13.98 -19.36
C SER A 109 12.98 -13.35 -20.59
N THR A 110 12.80 -12.03 -20.58
CA THR A 110 12.25 -11.25 -21.71
C THR A 110 13.30 -10.59 -22.60
N GLY A 111 14.59 -10.76 -22.27
CA GLY A 111 15.71 -10.18 -23.01
C GLY A 111 16.13 -8.79 -22.55
N GLU A 112 15.54 -8.27 -21.48
CA GLU A 112 15.90 -6.98 -20.88
C GLU A 112 16.84 -7.18 -19.70
N ALA A 113 17.72 -6.21 -19.46
CA ALA A 113 18.64 -6.23 -18.33
C ALA A 113 18.58 -4.90 -17.59
N TYR A 114 18.19 -4.96 -16.32
CA TYR A 114 18.15 -3.80 -15.42
C TYR A 114 19.14 -3.99 -14.29
N LEU A 115 19.59 -2.87 -13.73
CA LEU A 115 20.36 -2.86 -12.50
C LEU A 115 19.41 -2.98 -11.29
N PRO A 116 19.83 -3.65 -10.20
CA PRO A 116 19.04 -3.72 -8.97
C PRO A 116 18.63 -2.32 -8.47
N GLU A 117 19.53 -1.35 -8.56
CA GLU A 117 19.30 0.03 -8.09
C GLU A 117 18.20 0.73 -8.90
N GLN A 118 18.10 0.45 -10.20
CA GLN A 118 17.04 0.98 -11.06
C GLN A 118 15.66 0.44 -10.63
N ILE A 119 15.58 -0.86 -10.36
CA ILE A 119 14.34 -1.51 -9.91
C ILE A 119 13.96 -0.98 -8.52
N HIS A 120 14.92 -0.89 -7.60
CA HIS A 120 14.69 -0.34 -6.27
C HIS A 120 14.14 1.09 -6.34
N ALA A 121 14.74 1.95 -7.15
CA ALA A 121 14.27 3.33 -7.30
C ALA A 121 12.84 3.41 -7.84
N VAL A 122 12.48 2.57 -8.82
CA VAL A 122 11.11 2.50 -9.36
C VAL A 122 10.11 2.03 -8.29
N ILE A 123 10.44 0.96 -7.55
CA ILE A 123 9.57 0.41 -6.51
C ILE A 123 9.43 1.37 -5.32
N GLU A 124 10.52 1.99 -4.87
CA GLU A 124 10.49 2.98 -3.79
C GLU A 124 9.65 4.20 -4.19
N THR A 125 9.78 4.66 -5.43
CA THR A 125 8.95 5.74 -5.95
C THR A 125 7.47 5.33 -5.98
N GLN A 126 7.15 4.10 -6.41
CA GLN A 126 5.78 3.60 -6.36
C GLN A 126 5.25 3.47 -4.92
N LEU A 127 6.09 3.09 -3.96
CA LEU A 127 5.72 3.07 -2.54
C LEU A 127 5.32 4.46 -2.03
N THR A 128 5.92 5.53 -2.56
CA THR A 128 5.49 6.90 -2.24
C THR A 128 4.08 7.19 -2.76
N TYR A 129 3.73 6.73 -3.95
CA TYR A 129 2.37 6.81 -4.49
C TYR A 129 1.37 6.05 -3.62
N LEU A 130 1.69 4.79 -3.31
CA LEU A 130 0.84 3.96 -2.44
C LEU A 130 0.63 4.60 -1.07
N ARG A 131 1.66 5.25 -0.52
CA ARG A 131 1.57 5.98 0.75
C ARG A 131 0.70 7.24 0.61
N ALA A 132 0.82 7.97 -0.50
CA ALA A 132 0.03 9.16 -0.78
C ALA A 132 -1.48 8.85 -0.86
N ILE A 133 -1.85 7.69 -1.43
CA ILE A 133 -3.26 7.26 -1.49
C ILE A 133 -3.73 6.49 -0.24
N GLY A 134 -2.84 6.23 0.72
CA GLY A 134 -3.15 5.46 1.93
C GLY A 134 -3.31 3.95 1.71
N ALA A 135 -2.76 3.41 0.62
CA ALA A 135 -2.83 1.98 0.29
C ALA A 135 -1.81 1.11 1.06
N VAL A 136 -0.84 1.72 1.73
CA VAL A 136 0.18 1.01 2.54
C VAL A 136 0.24 1.56 3.96
N GLY A 137 0.42 0.65 4.92
CA GLY A 137 0.59 0.94 6.34
C GLY A 137 2.03 1.32 6.71
N PRO A 138 2.34 1.42 8.02
CA PRO A 138 3.69 1.69 8.49
C PRO A 138 4.69 0.63 8.02
N GLU A 139 5.97 1.02 7.96
CA GLU A 139 7.08 0.14 7.57
C GLU A 139 7.12 -1.12 8.46
N ALA A 140 7.37 -2.27 7.83
CA ALA A 140 7.46 -3.52 8.55
C ALA A 140 8.70 -3.52 9.47
N PRO A 141 8.63 -4.12 10.67
CA PRO A 141 9.81 -4.29 11.49
C PRO A 141 10.90 -5.07 10.72
N PRO A 142 12.19 -4.77 10.94
CA PRO A 142 13.27 -5.52 10.32
C PRO A 142 13.12 -7.01 10.67
N GLN A 143 13.25 -7.88 9.66
CA GLN A 143 13.18 -9.32 9.89
C GLN A 143 14.35 -9.75 10.79
N PRO A 144 14.10 -10.45 11.92
CA PRO A 144 15.18 -10.97 12.75
C PRO A 144 15.90 -12.09 11.98
N GLY A 145 16.99 -11.78 11.28
CA GLY A 145 17.79 -12.77 10.56
C GLY A 145 18.82 -12.28 9.54
N GLU A 146 18.76 -11.03 9.06
CA GLU A 146 19.72 -10.51 8.04
C GLU A 146 20.91 -9.74 8.63
N SER A 147 21.30 -10.05 9.88
CA SER A 147 22.52 -9.55 10.49
C SER A 147 23.42 -10.70 10.94
N GLU A 148 23.96 -11.47 10.00
CA GLU A 148 25.16 -12.29 10.28
C GLU A 148 25.85 -12.65 8.96
N GLY A 149 26.81 -11.83 8.53
CA GLY A 149 27.56 -12.11 7.32
C GLY A 149 28.54 -11.04 6.85
N ASP A 150 29.27 -10.38 7.76
CA ASP A 150 30.60 -9.85 7.40
C ASP A 150 31.46 -9.63 8.66
N ALA A 151 32.38 -10.56 8.89
CA ALA A 151 33.56 -10.43 9.74
C ALA A 151 34.68 -11.30 9.16
#